data_AF-A0A2U2ZB50-F1
#
_entry.id   AF-A0A2U2ZB50-F1
#
_cell.length_a   1.000
_cell.length_b   1.000
_cell.length_c   1.000
_cell.angle_alpha   90.00
_cell.angle_beta   90.00
_cell.angle_gamma   90.00
#
_symmetry.space_group_name_H-M   'P 1'
#
loop_
_entity.id
_entity.type
_entity.pdbx_description
1 polymer ?
#
loop_
_entity_poly.entity_id
_entity_poly.type
_entity_poly.pdbx_seq_one_letter_code
_entity_poly.pdbx_strand_id
1 'polypeptide(L)'
;MEPFAELVRVAHAEPLLRQLYPWTGMWELHFSRCTEIRHTWDIPYIGTLRDGRYYVEGPSRSSPRIAETGSARTAVTMVIDRLPPHCGPAFIGTAEELASHEKARDSE
;
A
#
# COMPACT_ATOMS: atom_id res chain seq x y z
N MET A 1 -10.94 -0.69 17.30
CA MET A 1 -11.53 -0.95 15.96
C MET A 1 -11.76 0.35 15.19
N GLU A 2 -12.14 1.44 15.84
CA GLU A 2 -12.32 2.76 15.19
C GLU A 2 -11.11 3.27 14.39
N PRO A 3 -9.85 3.20 14.88
CA PRO A 3 -8.71 3.73 14.12
C PRO A 3 -8.52 3.01 12.78
N PHE A 4 -8.67 1.68 12.76
CA PHE A 4 -8.53 0.91 11.52
C PHE A 4 -9.65 1.24 10.52
N ALA A 5 -10.88 1.39 10.99
CA ALA A 5 -12.00 1.79 10.14
C ALA A 5 -11.83 3.21 9.58
N GLU A 6 -11.29 4.14 10.37
CA GLU A 6 -10.91 5.47 9.90
C GLU A 6 -9.84 5.39 8.81
N LEU A 7 -8.77 4.63 9.05
CA LEU A 7 -7.68 4.42 8.09
C LEU A 7 -8.21 3.91 6.74
N VAL A 8 -9.06 2.88 6.73
CA VAL A 8 -9.64 2.34 5.49
C VAL A 8 -10.47 3.40 4.75
N ARG A 9 -11.28 4.19 5.46
CA ARG A 9 -12.08 5.26 4.84
C ARG A 9 -11.19 6.34 4.21
N VAL A 10 -10.16 6.78 4.93
CA VAL A 10 -9.22 7.81 4.46
C VAL A 10 -8.45 7.30 3.24
N ALA A 11 -7.92 6.08 3.30
CA ALA A 11 -7.23 5.50 2.16
C ALA A 11 -8.14 5.32 0.94
N HIS A 12 -9.39 4.89 1.15
CA HIS A 12 -10.36 4.74 0.06
C HIS A 12 -10.76 6.10 -0.57
N ALA A 13 -10.69 7.20 0.18
CA ALA A 13 -10.96 8.53 -0.37
C ALA A 13 -9.90 8.98 -1.40
N GLU A 14 -8.70 8.42 -1.34
CA GLU A 14 -7.58 8.80 -2.22
C GLU A 14 -7.64 8.09 -3.59
N PRO A 15 -7.76 8.83 -4.71
CA PRO A 15 -7.89 8.23 -6.04
C PRO A 15 -6.70 7.36 -6.47
N LEU A 16 -5.49 7.67 -6.02
CA LEU A 16 -4.29 6.89 -6.35
C LEU A 16 -4.33 5.52 -5.68
N LEU A 17 -4.73 5.46 -4.41
CA LEU A 17 -4.84 4.19 -3.68
C LEU A 17 -6.03 3.35 -4.12
N ARG A 18 -7.14 3.98 -4.56
CA ARG A 18 -8.30 3.26 -5.13
C ARG A 18 -7.98 2.46 -6.38
N GLN A 19 -6.91 2.81 -7.09
CA GLN A 19 -6.48 2.10 -8.28
C GLN A 19 -5.67 0.85 -7.96
N LEU A 20 -5.23 0.69 -6.72
CA LEU A 20 -4.43 -0.43 -6.25
C LEU A 20 -5.31 -1.53 -5.65
N TYR A 21 -4.77 -2.74 -5.52
CA TYR A 21 -5.45 -3.83 -4.83
C TYR A 21 -5.21 -3.73 -3.31
N PRO A 22 -6.22 -3.41 -2.49
CA PRO A 22 -6.07 -3.36 -1.05
C PRO A 22 -6.14 -4.77 -0.45
N TRP A 23 -5.28 -5.04 0.52
CA TRP A 23 -5.39 -6.25 1.33
C TRP A 23 -5.04 -5.94 2.79
N THR A 24 -5.62 -6.72 3.70
CA THR A 24 -5.47 -6.48 5.15
C THR A 24 -5.00 -7.73 5.86
N GLY A 25 -4.11 -7.58 6.83
CA GLY A 25 -3.64 -8.67 7.69
C GLY A 25 -2.96 -8.11 8.93
N MET A 26 -3.06 -8.80 10.08
CA MET A 26 -2.40 -8.36 11.33
C MET A 26 -2.71 -6.90 11.76
N TRP A 27 -3.90 -6.38 11.45
CA TRP A 27 -4.29 -4.97 11.67
C TRP A 27 -3.52 -3.94 10.83
N GLU A 28 -2.96 -4.38 9.71
CA GLU A 28 -2.28 -3.56 8.72
C GLU A 28 -3.12 -3.49 7.44
N LEU A 29 -3.07 -2.32 6.80
CA LEU A 29 -3.60 -2.05 5.48
C LEU A 29 -2.44 -1.97 4.50
N HIS A 30 -2.45 -2.86 3.52
CA HIS A 30 -1.44 -2.99 2.48
C HIS A 30 -2.05 -2.72 1.11
N PHE A 31 -1.20 -2.37 0.14
CA PHE A 31 -1.57 -2.15 -1.25
C PHE A 31 -0.66 -2.97 -2.17
N SER A 32 -1.25 -3.58 -3.18
CA SER A 32 -0.56 -4.35 -4.21
C SER A 32 -0.86 -3.75 -5.58
N ARG A 33 0.14 -3.79 -6.47
CA ARG A 33 -0.02 -3.41 -7.88
C ARG A 33 -0.58 -4.55 -8.73
N CYS A 34 -0.80 -5.73 -8.16
CA CYS A 34 -1.42 -6.87 -8.82
C CYS A 34 -2.54 -7.49 -7.96
N THR A 35 -3.53 -8.11 -8.61
CA THR A 35 -4.73 -8.62 -7.93
C THR A 35 -4.61 -10.06 -7.41
N GLU A 36 -3.72 -10.88 -7.99
CA GLU A 36 -3.57 -12.28 -7.58
C GLU A 36 -2.61 -12.48 -6.39
N ILE A 37 -2.63 -13.69 -5.83
CA ILE A 37 -1.79 -14.10 -4.70
C ILE A 37 -0.31 -14.00 -5.09
N ARG A 38 0.56 -13.72 -4.11
CA ARG A 38 1.92 -13.16 -4.30
C ARG A 38 1.87 -11.68 -4.68
N HIS A 39 1.19 -10.91 -3.84
CA HIS A 39 1.14 -9.46 -3.89
C HIS A 39 2.52 -8.82 -4.02
N THR A 40 2.57 -7.64 -4.65
CA THR A 40 3.80 -6.85 -4.66
C THR A 40 4.11 -6.34 -3.26
N TRP A 41 5.40 -6.30 -2.92
CA TRP A 41 5.94 -5.78 -1.66
C TRP A 41 6.86 -4.58 -1.94
N ASP A 42 6.37 -3.67 -2.76
CA ASP A 42 7.06 -2.46 -3.23
C ASP A 42 6.37 -1.16 -2.82
N ILE A 43 5.27 -1.26 -2.07
CA ILE A 43 4.51 -0.13 -1.53
C ILE A 43 4.51 -0.21 0.00
N PRO A 44 4.78 0.91 0.72
CA PRO A 44 4.65 0.94 2.17
C PRO A 44 3.22 0.63 2.64
N TYR A 45 3.10 0.05 3.83
CA TYR A 45 1.84 -0.29 4.46
C TYR A 45 1.62 0.51 5.75
N ILE A 46 0.37 0.57 6.19
CA ILE A 46 -0.04 1.32 7.37
C ILE A 46 -0.63 0.35 8.39
N GLY A 47 -0.12 0.34 9.61
CA GLY A 47 -0.71 -0.40 10.71
C GLY A 47 -1.23 0.49 11.82
N THR A 48 -2.07 -0.06 12.68
CA THR A 48 -2.59 0.62 13.87
C THR A 48 -1.88 0.14 15.13
N LEU A 49 -1.46 1.09 15.96
CA LEU A 49 -0.90 0.83 17.29
C LEU A 49 -2.01 0.69 18.34
N ARG A 50 -1.69 0.08 19.49
CA ARG A 50 -2.65 -0.12 20.60
C ARG A 50 -3.14 1.19 21.23
N ASP A 51 -2.35 2.26 21.11
CA ASP A 51 -2.67 3.60 21.60
C ASP A 51 -3.53 4.42 20.61
N GLY A 52 -3.95 3.82 19.50
CA GLY A 52 -4.78 4.46 18.47
C GLY A 52 -4.00 5.27 17.44
N ARG A 53 -2.67 5.35 17.54
CA ARG A 53 -1.81 5.94 16.51
C ARG A 53 -1.63 4.98 15.33
N TYR A 54 -1.08 5.52 14.25
CA TYR A 54 -0.75 4.81 13.03
C TYR A 54 0.76 4.74 12.88
N TYR A 55 1.27 3.65 12.30
CA TYR A 55 2.65 3.55 11.85
C TYR A 55 2.71 3.26 10.37
N VAL A 56 3.77 3.73 9.71
CA VAL A 56 4.07 3.46 8.31
C VAL A 56 5.36 2.66 8.26
N GLU A 57 5.32 1.53 7.57
CA GLU A 57 6.43 0.58 7.42
C GLU A 57 6.48 0.04 5.99
N GLY A 58 7.52 -0.71 5.67
CA GLY A 58 7.67 -1.35 4.38
C GLY A 58 8.74 -0.71 3.48
N PRO A 59 8.82 -1.15 2.22
CA PRO A 59 7.83 -1.98 1.56
C PRO A 59 7.94 -3.49 1.88
N SER A 60 8.97 -3.94 2.61
CA SER A 60 9.06 -5.29 3.20
C SER A 60 8.78 -5.26 4.71
N ARG A 61 8.32 -6.36 5.31
CA ARG A 61 8.18 -6.46 6.79
C ARG A 61 9.51 -6.36 7.54
N SER A 62 10.63 -6.58 6.86
CA SER A 62 11.97 -6.38 7.42
C SER A 62 12.47 -4.93 7.31
N SER A 63 11.72 -4.06 6.62
CA SER A 63 12.08 -2.66 6.49
C SER A 63 11.92 -1.93 7.82
N PRO A 64 12.81 -0.96 8.13
CA PRO A 64 12.65 -0.15 9.32
C PRO A 64 11.37 0.68 9.26
N ARG A 65 10.87 1.05 10.43
CA ARG A 65 9.73 1.97 10.56
C ARG A 65 10.04 3.30 9.89
N ILE A 66 9.14 3.73 9.01
CA ILE A 66 9.25 5.01 8.30
C ILE A 66 8.77 6.14 9.22
N ALA A 67 7.62 5.97 9.87
CA ALA A 67 7.04 6.97 10.76
C ALA A 67 5.99 6.40 11.71
N GLU A 68 5.68 7.17 12.75
CA GLU A 68 4.45 7.05 13.55
C GLU A 68 3.71 8.39 13.51
N THR A 69 2.38 8.34 13.51
CA THR A 69 1.55 9.54 13.45
C THR A 69 0.20 9.32 14.14
N GLY A 70 -0.36 10.38 14.72
CA GLY A 70 -1.72 10.35 15.27
C GLY A 70 -2.82 10.53 14.22
N SER A 71 -2.48 10.72 12.94
CA SER A 71 -3.45 11.01 11.87
C SER A 71 -3.41 9.97 10.76
N ALA A 72 -4.56 9.36 10.46
CA ALA A 72 -4.74 8.45 9.33
C ALA A 72 -4.39 9.14 8.00
N ARG A 73 -4.75 10.42 7.84
CA ARG A 73 -4.45 11.20 6.63
C ARG A 73 -2.95 11.36 6.42
N THR A 74 -2.23 11.73 7.47
CA THR A 74 -0.76 11.85 7.39
C THR A 74 -0.11 10.52 7.02
N ALA A 75 -0.57 9.40 7.60
CA ALA A 75 -0.04 8.08 7.26
C ALA A 75 -0.30 7.73 5.78
N VAL A 76 -1.50 8.01 5.28
CA VAL A 76 -1.88 7.79 3.88
C VAL A 76 -1.06 8.66 2.92
N THR A 77 -0.85 9.94 3.23
CA THR A 77 0.02 10.82 2.43
C THR A 77 1.45 10.26 2.35
N MET A 78 1.99 9.76 3.46
CA MET A 78 3.34 9.17 3.47
C MET A 78 3.49 7.94 2.57
N VAL A 79 2.42 7.14 2.42
CA VAL A 79 2.38 6.02 1.46
C VAL A 79 2.31 6.56 0.03
N ILE A 80 1.43 7.52 -0.25
CA ILE A 80 1.25 8.11 -1.57
C ILE A 80 2.55 8.73 -2.10
N ASP A 81 3.26 9.49 -1.25
CA ASP A 81 4.53 10.12 -1.59
C ASP A 81 5.66 9.11 -1.92
N ARG A 82 5.45 7.84 -1.58
CA ARG A 82 6.41 6.74 -1.78
C ARG A 82 5.92 5.70 -2.78
N LEU A 83 4.81 5.96 -3.48
CA LEU A 83 4.33 5.04 -4.50
C LEU A 83 5.33 4.97 -5.66
N PRO A 84 5.55 3.77 -6.23
CA PRO A 84 6.28 3.63 -7.48
C PRO A 84 5.64 4.48 -8.59
N PRO A 85 6.43 4.98 -9.55
CA PRO A 85 5.87 5.61 -10.75
C PRO A 85 4.97 4.59 -11.48
N HIS A 86 3.90 5.09 -12.11
CA HIS A 86 2.96 4.25 -12.86
C HIS A 86 2.30 3.11 -12.03
N CYS A 87 2.08 3.32 -10.73
CA CYS A 87 1.57 2.29 -9.83
C CYS A 87 0.13 1.81 -10.08
N GLY A 88 -0.64 2.41 -11.00
CA GLY A 88 -2.04 2.03 -11.23
C GLY A 88 -2.49 2.15 -12.69
N PRO A 89 -3.60 1.47 -13.07
CA PRO A 89 -4.41 0.57 -12.23
C PRO A 89 -3.73 -0.76 -11.91
N ALA A 90 -4.17 -1.42 -10.85
CA ALA A 90 -3.67 -2.73 -10.46
C ALA A 90 -3.81 -3.72 -11.62
N PHE A 91 -2.71 -4.39 -11.93
CA PHE A 91 -2.62 -5.39 -12.97
C PHE A 91 -3.42 -6.62 -12.60
N ILE A 92 -4.26 -7.08 -13.53
CA ILE A 92 -5.02 -8.33 -13.36
C ILE A 92 -4.05 -9.48 -13.63
N GLY A 93 -3.61 -10.13 -12.56
CA GLY A 93 -2.63 -11.22 -12.60
C GLY A 93 -1.70 -11.21 -11.39
N THR A 94 -0.59 -11.92 -11.52
CA THR A 94 0.47 -12.09 -10.51
C THR A 94 1.55 -11.03 -10.60
N ALA A 95 2.39 -10.91 -9.56
CA ALA A 95 3.55 -10.01 -9.58
C ALA A 95 4.59 -10.39 -10.67
N GLU A 96 4.71 -11.68 -11.01
CA GLU A 96 5.62 -12.15 -12.06
C GLU A 96 5.15 -11.72 -13.46
N GLU A 97 3.84 -11.77 -13.70
CA GLU A 97 3.22 -11.31 -14.95
C GLU A 97 3.30 -9.79 -15.08
N LEU A 98 3.07 -9.05 -14.00
CA LEU A 98 3.29 -7.60 -13.96
C LEU A 98 4.75 -7.25 -14.32
N ALA A 99 5.74 -7.91 -13.70
CA ALA A 99 7.15 -7.66 -13.99
C ALA A 99 7.52 -7.99 -15.44
N SER A 100 6.87 -8.98 -16.04
CA SER A 100 7.05 -9.33 -17.46
C SER A 100 6.43 -8.28 -18.38
N HIS A 101 5.25 -7.76 -18.02
CA HIS A 101 4.56 -6.69 -18.74
C HIS A 101 5.36 -5.38 -18.74
N GLU A 102 5.91 -4.98 -17.59
CA GLU A 102 6.74 -3.78 -17.45
C GLU A 102 8.00 -3.85 -18.31
N LYS A 103 8.72 -4.98 -18.28
CA LYS A 103 9.90 -5.20 -19.12
C LYS A 103 9.62 -5.10 -20.61
N ALA A 104 8.47 -5.61 -21.06
CA ALA A 104 8.06 -5.53 -22.45
C ALA A 104 7.81 -4.07 -22.88
N ARG A 105 7.23 -3.25 -22.01
CA ARG A 105 6.97 -1.83 -22.27
C ARG A 105 8.24 -0.98 -22.29
N ASP A 106 9.20 -1.27 -21.41
CA ASP A 106 10.46 -0.53 -21.33
C ASP A 106 11.42 -0.85 -22.49
N SER A 107 11.14 -1.91 -23.26
CA SER A 107 11.91 -2.33 -24.43
C SER A 107 11.41 -1.69 -25.75
N GLU A 108 10.37 -0.88 -25.70
CA GLU A 108 9.69 -0.23 -26.84
C GLU A 108 9.98 1.29 -26.86
#